data_AF-A0A9W5S1W1-F1
#
_entry.id   AF-A0A9W5S1W1-F1
#
_cell.length_a   1.000
_cell.length_b   1.000
_cell.length_c   1.000
_cell.angle_alpha   90.00
_cell.angle_beta   90.00
_cell.angle_gamma   90.00
#
_symmetry.space_group_name_H-M   'P 1'
#
loop_
_entity.id
_entity.type
_entity.pdbx_description
1 polymer ?
#
loop_
_entity_poly.entity_id
_entity_poly.type
_entity_poly.pdbx_seq_one_letter_code
_entity_poly.pdbx_strand_id
1 'polypeptide(L)' 'MSAWEIIIPIVTLIVGLIAGFAAGVFYLRKQLEKMQSDPEMLQKMAKQMGYNMNKQQMQRAQQMMKSGKFPRK' A
#
# COMPACT_ATOMS: atom_id res chain seq x y z
N MET A 1 44.81 2.35 15.44
CA MET A 1 43.46 2.03 14.93
C MET A 1 43.56 2.00 13.42
N SER A 2 43.42 0.83 12.81
CA SER A 2 43.55 0.70 11.35
C SER A 2 42.29 1.22 10.66
N ALA A 3 42.43 1.88 9.51
CA ALA A 3 41.31 2.46 8.76
C ALA A 3 40.18 1.43 8.46
N TRP A 4 40.52 0.15 8.33
CA TRP A 4 39.58 -0.95 8.11
C TRP A 4 38.54 -1.12 9.23
N GLU A 5 38.91 -0.85 10.49
CA GLU A 5 38.00 -0.95 11.64
C GLU A 5 36.87 0.10 11.60
N ILE A 6 37.07 1.17 10.83
CA ILE A 6 36.09 2.24 10.63
C ILE A 6 35.29 2.01 9.35
N ILE A 7 35.93 1.52 8.29
CA ILE A 7 35.30 1.30 6.98
C ILE A 7 34.26 0.18 7.04
N ILE A 8 34.60 -0.95 7.67
CA ILE A 8 33.72 -2.13 7.77
C ILE A 8 32.36 -1.79 8.41
N PRO A 9 32.28 -1.13 9.58
CA PRO A 9 30.99 -0.80 10.18
C PRO A 9 30.20 0.21 9.35
N ILE A 10 30.85 1.19 8.70
CA ILE A 10 30.15 2.16 7.83
C ILE A 10 29.48 1.45 6.65
N VAL A 11 30.21 0.57 5.96
CA VAL A 11 29.66 -0.19 4.83
C VAL A 11 28.52 -1.12 5.31
N THR A 12 28.68 -1.75 6.47
CA THR A 12 27.66 -2.62 7.06
C THR A 12 26.37 -1.86 7.34
N LEU A 13 26.46 -0.65 7.90
CA LEU A 13 25.30 0.20 8.15
C LEU A 13 24.61 0.62 6.84
N ILE A 14 25.38 0.98 5.81
CA ILE A 14 24.82 1.37 4.50
C ILE A 14 24.11 0.18 3.85
N VAL A 15 24.73 -1.00 3.85
CA VAL A 15 24.12 -2.22 3.30
C VAL A 15 22.87 -2.60 4.08
N GLY A 16 22.89 -2.54 5.41
CA GLY A 16 21.73 -2.79 6.26
C GLY A 16 20.59 -1.81 6.00
N LEU A 17 20.92 -0.53 5.81
CA LEU A 17 19.93 0.52 5.51
C LEU A 17 19.30 0.31 4.13
N ILE A 18 20.10 0.01 3.11
CA ILE A 18 19.61 -0.26 1.75
C ILE A 18 18.75 -1.53 1.73
N ALA A 19 19.22 -2.62 2.35
CA ALA A 19 18.48 -3.88 2.42
C ALA A 19 17.17 -3.73 3.21
N GLY A 20 17.22 -3.05 4.37
CA GLY A 20 16.05 -2.79 5.21
C GLY A 20 15.02 -1.88 4.51
N PHE A 21 15.48 -0.82 3.83
CA PHE A 21 14.60 0.06 3.07
C PHE A 21 13.98 -0.66 1.87
N ALA A 22 14.75 -1.42 1.10
CA ALA A 22 14.24 -2.19 -0.03
C ALA A 22 13.19 -3.23 0.41
N ALA A 23 13.47 -3.98 1.49
CA ALA A 23 12.51 -4.93 2.07
C ALA A 23 11.26 -4.22 2.61
N GLY A 24 11.44 -3.07 3.28
CA GLY A 24 10.34 -2.24 3.77
C GLY A 24 9.42 -1.76 2.65
N VAL A 25 9.97 -1.14 1.60
CA VAL A 25 9.21 -0.67 0.43
C VAL A 25 8.50 -1.82 -0.27
N PHE A 26 9.15 -2.97 -0.44
CA PHE A 26 8.52 -4.16 -1.04
C PHE A 26 7.34 -4.68 -0.20
N TYR A 27 7.49 -4.70 1.13
CA TYR A 27 6.43 -5.11 2.05
C TYR A 27 5.25 -4.13 2.04
N LEU A 28 5.52 -2.81 2.11
CA LEU A 28 4.51 -1.75 1.99
C LEU A 28 3.76 -1.82 0.67
N ARG A 29 4.48 -1.99 -0.44
CA ARG A 29 3.88 -2.16 -1.77
C ARG A 29 2.92 -3.35 -1.78
N LYS A 30 3.35 -4.51 -1.27
CA LYS A 30 2.53 -5.72 -1.23
C LYS A 30 1.29 -5.57 -0.33
N GLN A 31 1.41 -4.82 0.77
CA GLN A 31 0.25 -4.51 1.62
C GLN A 31 -0.76 -3.59 0.90
N LEU A 32 -0.28 -2.56 0.20
CA LEU A 32 -1.15 -1.64 -0.54
C LEU A 32 -1.82 -2.32 -1.73
N GLU A 33 -1.11 -3.19 -2.45
CA GLU A 33 -1.69 -4.01 -3.53
C GLU A 33 -2.78 -4.96 -2.98
N LYS A 34 -2.57 -5.55 -1.79
CA LYS A 34 -3.59 -6.36 -1.11
C LYS A 34 -4.79 -5.52 -0.63
N MET A 35 -4.56 -4.27 -0.27
CA MET A 35 -5.61 -3.34 0.17
C MET A 35 -6.46 -2.82 -1.01
N GLN A 36 -5.86 -2.67 -2.20
CA GLN A 36 -6.56 -2.26 -3.42
C GLN A 36 -7.37 -3.38 -4.06
N SER A 37 -6.92 -4.63 -3.92
CA SER A 37 -7.60 -5.80 -4.47
C SER A 37 -8.86 -6.20 -3.69
N ASP A 38 -9.10 -5.59 -2.53
CA ASP A 38 -10.23 -5.90 -1.67
C ASP A 38 -11.24 -4.72 -1.60
N PRO A 39 -12.12 -4.58 -2.61
CA PRO A 39 -13.10 -3.50 -2.67
C PRO A 39 -14.09 -3.53 -1.49
N GLU A 40 -14.22 -4.66 -0.79
CA GLU A 40 -15.05 -4.78 0.41
C GLU A 40 -14.39 -4.12 1.63
N MET A 41 -13.07 -4.21 1.75
CA MET A 41 -12.33 -3.61 2.86
C MET A 41 -12.30 -2.09 2.75
N LEU A 42 -12.15 -1.57 1.52
CA LEU A 42 -12.25 -0.13 1.24
C LEU A 42 -13.66 0.41 1.52
N GLN A 43 -14.72 -0.34 1.18
CA GLN A 43 -16.10 0.02 1.52
C GLN A 43 -16.36 0.05 3.03
N LYS A 44 -15.77 -0.89 3.78
CA LYS A 44 -15.87 -0.90 5.26
C LYS A 44 -15.11 0.28 5.87
N MET A 45 -13.92 0.59 5.37
CA MET A 45 -13.13 1.75 5.81
C MET A 45 -13.85 3.07 5.53
N ALA A 46 -14.42 3.24 4.34
CA ALA A 46 -15.21 4.43 3.99
C ALA A 46 -16.45 4.61 4.90
N LYS A 47 -17.18 3.52 5.19
CA LYS A 47 -18.30 3.55 6.14
C LYS A 47 -17.88 3.91 7.56
N GLN A 48 -16.75 3.37 8.02
CA GLN A 48 -16.22 3.63 9.37
C GLN A 48 -15.66 5.05 9.52
N MET A 49 -15.16 5.65 8.43
CA MET A 49 -14.67 7.04 8.40
C MET A 49 -15.80 8.10 8.47
N GLY A 50 -17.05 7.68 8.70
CA GLY A 50 -18.17 8.61 8.88
C GLY A 50 -18.85 9.05 7.58
N TYR A 51 -18.49 8.48 6.43
CA TYR A 51 -19.34 8.57 5.25
C TYR A 51 -20.59 7.72 5.51
N ASN A 52 -21.64 8.36 6.03
CA ASN A 52 -22.98 7.80 6.15
C ASN A 52 -23.59 7.64 4.74
N MET A 53 -22.99 6.74 3.96
CA MET A 53 -23.47 6.43 2.62
C MET A 53 -24.77 5.66 2.77
N ASN A 54 -25.88 6.28 2.36
CA ASN A 54 -27.18 5.63 2.25
C ASN A 54 -27.03 4.32 1.45
N LYS A 55 -27.71 3.24 1.86
CA LYS A 55 -27.57 1.88 1.28
C LYS A 55 -27.67 1.87 -0.26
N GLN A 56 -28.47 2.79 -0.83
CA GLN A 56 -28.60 3.01 -2.27
C GLN A 56 -27.32 3.56 -2.93
N GLN A 57 -26.61 4.49 -2.28
CA GLN A 57 -25.35 5.06 -2.80
C GLN A 57 -24.23 4.01 -2.78
N MET A 58 -24.18 3.19 -1.73
CA MET A 58 -23.28 2.03 -1.63
C MET A 58 -23.51 1.01 -2.76
N GLN A 59 -24.77 0.68 -3.06
CA GLN A 59 -25.10 -0.20 -4.19
C GLN A 59 -24.72 0.42 -5.54
N ARG A 60 -24.96 1.72 -5.74
CA ARG A 60 -24.59 2.43 -6.96
C ARG A 60 -23.07 2.54 -7.13
N ALA A 61 -22.32 2.77 -6.06
CA ALA A 61 -20.86 2.75 -6.06
C ALA A 61 -20.30 1.36 -6.35
N GLN A 62 -20.87 0.30 -5.76
CA GLN A 62 -20.51 -1.09 -6.09
C GLN A 62 -20.79 -1.43 -7.56
N GLN A 63 -21.90 -0.95 -8.12
CA GLN A 63 -22.21 -1.13 -9.54
C GLN A 63 -21.21 -0.38 -10.41
N MET A 64 -20.85 0.86 -10.08
CA MET A 64 -19.86 1.65 -10.81
C MET A 64 -18.44 1.04 -10.76
N MET A 65 -18.04 0.50 -9.60
CA MET A 65 -16.77 -0.21 -9.45
C MET A 65 -16.74 -1.53 -10.25
N LYS A 66 -17.84 -2.29 -10.26
CA LYS A 66 -17.98 -3.52 -11.06
C LYS A 66 -18.09 -3.22 -12.56
N SER A 67 -18.64 -2.06 -12.93
CA SER A 67 -18.76 -1.59 -14.30
C SER A 67 -17.51 -0.82 -14.77
N GLY A 68 -16.31 -1.17 -14.28
CA GLY A 68 -15.01 -0.69 -14.76
C GLY A 68 -14.70 -1.00 -16.23
N LYS A 69 -15.71 -1.06 -17.10
CA LYS A 69 -15.56 -0.82 -18.53
C LYS A 69 -15.10 0.62 -18.71
N PHE A 70 -13.78 0.79 -18.79
CA PHE A 70 -13.14 1.91 -19.46
C PHE A 70 -13.95 2.21 -20.74
N PRO A 71 -14.62 3.37 -20.86
CA PRO A 71 -15.15 3.78 -22.14
C PRO A 71 -13.94 4.06 -23.05
N ARG A 72 -13.56 3.05 -23.84
CA ARG A 72 -12.74 3.27 -25.03
C ARG A 72 -13.61 4.11 -25.97
N LYS A 73 -13.31 5.39 -26.06
CA LYS A 73 -13.72 6.21 -27.20
C LYS A 73 -12.95 5.77 -28.44
#